data_AF-A0A7D5KFS5-F1
#
_entry.id   AF-A0A7D5KFS5-F1
#
_cell.length_a   1.000
_cell.length_b   1.000
_cell.length_c   1.000
_cell.angle_alpha   90.00
_cell.angle_beta   90.00
_cell.angle_gamma   90.00
#
_symmetry.space_group_name_H-M   'P 1'
#
loop_
_entity.id
_entity.type
_entity.pdbx_description
1 polymer ?
#
loop_
_entity_poly.entity_id
_entity_poly.type
_entity_poly.pdbx_seq_one_letter_code
_entity_poly.pdbx_strand_id
1 'polypeptide(L)' 'MSTEPCGVCGDPVPFASAVHVVVHTRTEDGVVDHYLCRGCYERDVEPLFA' A
#
# COMPACT_ATOMS: atom_id res chain seq x y z
N MET A 1 -8.80 -3.80 -16.95
CA MET A 1 -8.12 -2.93 -15.97
C MET A 1 -7.40 -3.86 -15.01
N SER A 2 -6.09 -3.71 -14.81
CA SER A 2 -5.32 -4.52 -13.85
C SER A 2 -5.70 -4.15 -12.41
N THR A 3 -5.80 -5.17 -11.56
CA THR A 3 -6.10 -5.03 -10.13
C THR A 3 -5.02 -5.71 -9.33
N GLU A 4 -4.58 -5.06 -8.25
CA GLU A 4 -3.63 -5.61 -7.29
C GLU A 4 -4.35 -5.92 -5.97
N PRO A 5 -3.91 -6.91 -5.19
CA PRO A 5 -4.46 -7.12 -3.85
C PRO A 5 -4.04 -5.99 -2.91
N CYS A 6 -4.99 -5.50 -2.11
CA CYS A 6 -4.68 -4.56 -1.03
C CYS A 6 -3.75 -5.22 -0.01
N GLY A 7 -2.59 -4.63 0.26
CA GLY A 7 -1.61 -5.14 1.23
C GLY A 7 -2.10 -5.23 2.69
N VAL A 8 -3.27 -4.66 3.01
CA VAL A 8 -3.87 -4.70 4.36
C VAL A 8 -5.06 -5.65 4.43
N CYS A 9 -6.08 -5.49 3.58
CA CYS A 9 -7.32 -6.30 3.65
C CYS A 9 -7.40 -7.43 2.62
N GLY A 10 -6.50 -7.47 1.63
CA GLY A 10 -6.50 -8.47 0.56
C GLY A 10 -7.50 -8.24 -0.57
N ASP A 11 -8.41 -7.27 -0.43
CA ASP A 11 -9.39 -6.97 -1.48
C ASP A 11 -8.72 -6.48 -2.77
N PRO A 12 -9.24 -6.85 -3.95
CA PRO A 12 -8.70 -6.37 -5.22
C PRO A 12 -8.96 -4.88 -5.38
N VAL A 13 -7.90 -4.11 -5.65
CA VAL A 13 -7.94 -2.67 -5.90
C VAL A 13 -7.53 -2.36 -7.33
N PRO A 14 -8.27 -1.51 -8.06
CA PRO A 14 -7.83 -1.06 -9.38
C PRO A 14 -6.53 -0.26 -9.25
N PHE A 15 -5.52 -0.60 -10.05
CA PHE A 15 -4.21 0.05 -10.01
C PHE A 15 -4.32 1.58 -10.18
N ALA A 16 -5.25 2.04 -11.02
CA ALA A 16 -5.51 3.46 -11.27
C ALA A 16 -6.02 4.25 -10.05
N SER A 17 -6.49 3.56 -9.01
CA SER A 17 -7.06 4.15 -7.79
C SER A 17 -6.39 3.65 -6.51
N ALA A 18 -5.36 2.82 -6.62
CA ALA A 18 -4.62 2.28 -5.49
C ALA A 18 -3.61 3.31 -4.97
N VAL A 19 -3.40 3.34 -3.66
CA VAL A 19 -2.29 4.08 -3.06
C VAL A 19 -1.06 3.18 -3.09
N HIS A 20 0.00 3.64 -3.75
CA HIS A 20 1.27 2.92 -3.82
C HIS A 20 2.15 3.35 -2.64
N VAL A 21 2.45 2.39 -1.76
CA VAL A 21 3.30 2.58 -0.57
C VAL A 21 4.64 1.91 -0.81
N VAL A 22 5.70 2.69 -0.63
CA VAL A 22 7.09 2.23 -0.78
C VAL A 22 7.80 2.42 0.55
N VAL A 23 8.25 1.32 1.15
CA VAL A 23 8.95 1.31 2.43
C VAL A 23 10.42 0.96 2.22
N HIS A 24 11.30 1.89 2.56
CA HIS A 24 12.74 1.65 2.60
C HIS A 24 13.11 1.10 3.99
N THR A 25 13.26 -0.21 4.11
CA THR A 25 13.49 -0.88 5.41
C THR A 25 14.90 -0.62 5.97
N ARG A 26 15.81 -0.06 5.17
CA ARG A 26 17.25 0.06 5.46
C ARG A 26 17.90 -1.30 5.80
N THR A 27 17.26 -2.42 5.44
CA THR A 27 17.81 -3.77 5.54
C THR A 27 18.32 -4.24 4.18
N GLU A 28 19.01 -5.39 4.15
CA GLU A 28 19.47 -6.01 2.89
C GLU A 28 18.30 -6.40 1.98
N ASP A 29 17.10 -6.60 2.53
CA ASP A 29 15.87 -6.89 1.77
C ASP A 29 15.43 -5.70 0.88
N GLY A 30 15.99 -4.50 1.11
CA GLY A 30 15.86 -3.36 0.22
C GLY A 30 14.54 -2.60 0.36
N VAL A 31 13.77 -2.56 -0.72
CA VAL A 31 12.55 -1.76 -0.84
C VAL A 31 11.36 -2.70 -0.89
N VAL A 32 10.37 -2.45 -0.04
CA VAL A 32 9.10 -3.18 -0.05
C VAL A 32 8.02 -2.29 -0.65
N ASP A 33 7.35 -2.79 -1.70
CA ASP A 33 6.23 -2.13 -2.35
C ASP A 33 4.90 -2.81 -2.05
N HIS A 34 3.88 -1.99 -1.79
CA HIS A 34 2.51 -2.44 -1.54
C HIS A 34 1.50 -1.51 -2.23
N TYR A 35 0.41 -2.10 -2.72
CA TYR A 35 -0.76 -1.35 -3.18
C TYR A 35 -1.86 -1.44 -2.12
N LEU A 36 -2.42 -0.30 -1.75
CA LEU A 36 -3.46 -0.22 -0.72
C LEU A 36 -4.75 0.37 -1.29
N CYS A 37 -5.89 -0.08 -0.77
CA CYS A 37 -7.13 0.65 -0.96
C CYS A 37 -7.08 1.96 -0.14
N ARG A 38 -7.78 2.98 -0.65
CA ARG A 38 -7.80 4.31 -0.01
C ARG A 38 -8.18 4.26 1.48
N GLY A 39 -9.20 3.46 1.82
CA GLY A 39 -9.65 3.35 3.21
C GLY A 39 -8.64 2.70 4.16
N CYS A 40 -7.86 1.71 3.69
CA CYS A 40 -6.78 1.13 4.50
C CYS A 40 -5.59 2.08 4.61
N TYR A 41 -5.28 2.83 3.54
CA TYR A 41 -4.26 3.88 3.62
C TYR A 41 -4.62 4.95 4.67
N GLU A 42 -5.82 5.53 4.58
CA GLU A 42 -6.28 6.61 5.49
C GLU A 42 -6.36 6.14 6.95
N ARG A 43 -6.74 4.87 7.19
CA ARG A 43 -6.87 4.33 8.55
C ARG A 43 -5.54 3.92 9.18
N ASP A 44 -4.69 3.24 8.42
CA ASP A 44 -3.57 2.48 8.99
C ASP A 44 -2.20 3.10 8.67
N VAL A 45 -2.06 3.84 7.56
CA VAL A 45 -0.76 4.34 7.06
C VAL A 45 -0.63 5.85 7.19
N GLU A 46 -1.64 6.61 6.75
CA GLU A 46 -1.64 8.08 6.84
C GLU A 46 -1.35 8.60 8.26
N PRO A 47 -1.90 8.01 9.35
CA PRO A 47 -1.64 8.49 10.71
C PRO A 47 -0.19 8.33 11.19
N LEU A 48 0.64 7.53 10.50
CA LEU A 48 2.05 7.33 10.88
C LEU A 48 2.93 8.54 10.53
N PHE A 49 2.44 9.46 9.70
CA PHE A 49 3.17 10.63 9.21
C PHE A 49 2.66 11.96 9.80
N ALA A 50 1.69 11.91 10.72
CA ALA A 50 1.07 13.07 11.35
C ALA A 50 1.84 13.56 12.59
#